data_AF-A0A7W5C2C0-F1
#
_entry.id   AF-A0A7W5C2C0-F1
#
_cell.length_a   1.000
_cell.length_b   1.000
_cell.length_c   1.000
_cell.angle_alpha   90.00
_cell.angle_beta   90.00
_cell.angle_gamma   90.00
#
_symmetry.space_group_name_H-M   'P 1'
#
loop_
_entity.id
_entity.type
_entity.pdbx_description
1 polymer ?
#
loop_
_entity_poly.entity_id
_entity_poly.type
_entity_poly.pdbx_seq_one_letter_code
_entity_poly.pdbx_strand_id
1 'polypeptide(L)'
;MRIIQCLHDGAARAALVEDEATVRLTEADTYTLARRAIAAGRPLAEIVEAALTETRLDYQALIDERRLLPPLTHDDPAHCLVTGTGLTHLGS
;
A
#
# COMPACT_ATOMS: atom_id res chain seq x y z
N MET A 1 -6.47 4.42 10.22
CA MET A 1 -5.35 4.58 9.26
C MET A 1 -5.74 3.92 7.95
N ARG A 2 -5.65 4.65 6.82
CA ARG A 2 -5.87 4.10 5.48
C ARG A 2 -4.57 4.25 4.70
N ILE A 3 -4.01 3.14 4.22
CA ILE A 3 -2.83 3.15 3.36
C ILE A 3 -3.19 2.64 1.96
N ILE A 4 -2.51 3.18 0.97
CA ILE A 4 -2.49 2.70 -0.40
C ILE A 4 -1.07 2.33 -0.80
N GLN A 5 -0.92 1.76 -1.98
CA GLN A 5 0.38 1.59 -2.63
C GLN A 5 0.36 2.27 -3.99
N CYS A 6 1.46 2.91 -4.37
CA CYS A 6 1.58 3.59 -5.65
C CYS A 6 3.00 3.48 -6.23
N LEU A 7 3.12 3.70 -7.53
CA LEU A 7 4.40 3.80 -8.22
C LEU A 7 4.96 5.22 -8.10
N HIS A 8 6.12 5.35 -7.47
CA HIS A 8 6.85 6.61 -7.33
C HIS A 8 8.34 6.39 -7.60
N ASP A 9 8.90 7.19 -8.52
CA ASP A 9 10.28 7.06 -8.99
C ASP A 9 10.69 5.64 -9.41
N GLY A 10 9.76 4.94 -10.09
CA GLY A 10 9.99 3.57 -10.57
C GLY A 10 9.91 2.49 -9.50
N ALA A 11 9.59 2.82 -8.25
CA ALA A 11 9.45 1.87 -7.14
C ALA A 11 8.04 1.88 -6.54
N ALA A 12 7.59 0.74 -6.03
CA ALA A 12 6.38 0.67 -5.23
C ALA A 12 6.63 1.33 -3.86
N ARG A 13 5.73 2.23 -3.45
CA ARG A 13 5.75 2.88 -2.14
C ARG A 13 4.37 2.79 -1.51
N ALA A 14 4.32 2.52 -0.21
CA ALA A 14 3.09 2.75 0.52
C ALA A 14 2.88 4.27 0.70
N ALA A 15 1.63 4.67 0.87
CA ALA A 15 1.28 6.05 1.20
C ALA A 15 0.12 6.06 2.19
N LEU A 16 0.23 6.91 3.21
CA LEU A 16 -0.86 7.20 4.13
C LEU A 16 -1.81 8.18 3.46
N VAL A 17 -3.11 7.86 3.47
CA VAL A 17 -4.13 8.80 3.01
C VAL A 17 -4.42 9.79 4.14
N GLU A 18 -4.00 11.05 3.96
CA GLU A 18 -4.21 12.12 4.94
C GLU A 18 -5.65 12.66 4.83
N ASP A 19 -6.14 12.84 3.60
CA ASP A 19 -7.50 13.30 3.29
C ASP A 19 -7.98 12.78 1.92
N GLU A 20 -9.01 13.40 1.33
CA GLU A 20 -9.56 12.97 0.03
C GLU A 20 -8.65 13.30 -1.16
N ALA A 21 -7.82 14.33 -1.05
CA ALA A 21 -6.96 14.84 -2.13
C ALA A 21 -5.48 14.48 -1.94
N THR A 22 -5.06 14.17 -0.71
CA THR A 22 -3.64 14.08 -0.37
C THR A 22 -3.26 12.72 0.20
N VAL A 23 -2.17 12.16 -0.32
CA VAL A 23 -1.46 11.05 0.30
C VAL A 23 -0.03 11.43 0.64
N ARG A 24 0.48 10.91 1.75
CA ARG A 24 1.86 11.10 2.20
C ARG A 24 2.64 9.81 2.04
N LEU A 25 3.73 9.85 1.28
CA LEU A 25 4.53 8.67 0.97
C LEU A 25 5.29 8.18 2.20
N THR A 26 5.45 6.86 2.28
CA THR A 26 6.44 6.22 3.14
C THR A 26 7.72 5.91 2.35
N GLU A 27 8.79 5.61 3.07
CA GLU A 27 10.07 5.18 2.50
C GLU A 27 10.08 3.73 1.98
N ALA A 28 8.97 2.98 2.02
CA ALA A 28 8.93 1.57 1.61
C ALA A 28 7.52 1.12 1.19
N ASP A 29 7.45 0.00 0.46
CA ASP A 29 6.20 -0.67 0.09
C ASP A 29 5.47 -1.29 1.32
N THR A 30 4.20 -1.65 1.15
CA THR A 30 3.36 -2.18 2.24
C THR A 30 3.92 -3.48 2.83
N TYR A 31 4.44 -4.37 1.98
CA TYR A 31 4.97 -5.67 2.42
C TYR A 31 6.22 -5.49 3.28
N THR A 32 7.15 -4.64 2.85
CA THR A 32 8.37 -4.30 3.59
C THR A 32 8.04 -3.70 4.96
N LEU A 33 7.07 -2.78 5.04
CA LEU A 33 6.64 -2.21 6.32
C LEU A 33 6.01 -3.26 7.24
N ALA A 34 5.18 -4.16 6.70
CA ALA A 34 4.62 -5.28 7.46
C ALA A 34 5.70 -6.24 7.99
N ARG A 35 6.70 -6.56 7.16
CA ARG A 35 7.86 -7.38 7.55
C ARG A 35 8.65 -6.74 8.69
N ARG A 36 8.88 -5.42 8.63
CA ARG A 36 9.56 -4.66 9.69
C ARG A 36 8.76 -4.67 10.99
N ALA A 37 7.44 -4.49 10.92
CA ALA A 37 6.54 -4.56 12.07
C ALA A 37 6.61 -5.92 12.77
N ILE A 38 6.52 -7.01 12.00
CA ILE A 38 6.64 -8.38 12.50
C ILE A 38 8.01 -8.60 13.16
N ALA A 39 9.10 -8.21 12.49
CA ALA A 39 10.45 -8.39 13.02
C ALA A 39 10.70 -7.59 14.31
N ALA A 40 10.13 -6.40 14.42
CA ALA A 40 10.24 -5.54 15.60
C ALA A 40 9.25 -5.89 16.72
N GLY A 41 8.26 -6.75 16.47
CA GLY A 41 7.17 -7.03 17.41
C GLY A 41 6.32 -5.80 17.72
N ARG A 42 6.19 -4.87 16.77
CA ARG A 42 5.48 -3.59 16.94
C ARG A 42 4.24 -3.52 16.04
N PRO A 43 3.22 -2.73 16.40
CA PRO A 43 2.06 -2.48 15.54
C PRO A 43 2.48 -1.87 14.19
N LEU A 44 1.83 -2.31 13.11
CA LEU A 44 2.08 -1.78 11.75
C LEU A 44 1.86 -0.26 11.68
N ALA A 45 0.87 0.26 12.39
CA ALA A 45 0.59 1.70 12.41
C ALA A 45 1.81 2.52 12.86
N GLU A 46 2.50 2.07 13.92
CA GLU A 46 3.70 2.76 14.40
C GLU A 46 4.85 2.71 13.39
N ILE A 47 5.00 1.60 12.67
CA ILE A 47 6.03 1.46 11.63
C ILE A 47 5.71 2.34 10.42
N VAL A 48 4.43 2.43 10.03
CA VAL A 48 3.98 3.31 8.94
C VAL A 48 4.23 4.77 9.30
N GLU A 49 3.81 5.20 10.50
CA GLU A 49 3.98 6.59 10.96
C GLU A 49 5.46 6.98 11.03
N ALA A 50 6.32 6.10 11.54
CA ALA A 50 7.76 6.33 11.60
C ALA A 50 8.44 6.34 10.21
N ALA A 51 7.83 5.70 9.21
CA ALA A 51 8.35 5.60 7.85
C ALA A 51 7.83 6.72 6.93
N LEU A 52 6.99 7.64 7.41
CA LEU A 52 6.48 8.75 6.61
C LEU A 52 7.61 9.68 6.19
N THR A 53 7.62 10.03 4.90
CA THR A 53 8.51 11.04 4.31
C THR A 53 7.81 12.40 4.28
N GLU A 54 8.50 13.48 3.91
CA GLU A 54 7.83 14.78 3.69
C GLU A 54 7.09 14.86 2.33
N THR A 55 7.22 13.85 1.48
CA THR A 55 6.62 13.84 0.15
C THR A 55 5.12 13.59 0.22
N ARG A 56 4.36 14.58 -0.27
CA ARG A 56 2.91 14.50 -0.48
C ARG A 56 2.60 14.47 -1.95
N LEU A 57 1.65 13.64 -2.34
CA LEU A 57 1.19 13.50 -3.72
C LEU A 57 -0.32 13.78 -3.79
N ASP A 58 -0.73 14.33 -4.92
CA ASP A 58 -2.15 14.45 -5.27
C ASP A 58 -2.73 13.06 -5.54
N TYR A 59 -3.77 12.71 -4.80
CA TYR A 59 -4.35 11.38 -4.84
C TYR A 59 -5.12 11.14 -6.15
N GLN A 60 -5.80 12.14 -6.69
CA GLN A 60 -6.52 12.01 -7.95
C GLN A 60 -5.55 11.83 -9.12
N ALA A 61 -4.43 12.55 -9.14
CA ALA A 61 -3.38 12.40 -10.14
C ALA A 61 -2.81 10.98 -10.16
N LEU A 62 -2.62 10.34 -9.00
CA LEU A 62 -2.19 8.93 -8.94
C LEU A 62 -3.17 7.98 -9.63
N ILE A 63 -4.47 8.26 -9.54
CA ILE A 63 -5.53 7.48 -10.19
C ILE A 63 -5.50 7.74 -11.71
N ASP A 64 -5.51 9.00 -12.10
CA ASP A 64 -5.58 9.43 -13.49
C ASP A 64 -4.36 8.96 -14.30
N GLU A 65 -3.17 9.01 -13.68
CA GLU A 65 -1.91 8.52 -14.24
C GLU A 65 -1.75 6.99 -14.14
N ARG A 66 -2.73 6.27 -13.55
CA ARG A 66 -2.70 4.81 -13.33
C ARG A 66 -1.47 4.34 -12.57
N ARG A 67 -1.06 5.14 -11.57
CA ARG A 67 0.08 4.85 -10.69
C ARG A 67 -0.34 4.23 -9.38
N LEU A 68 -1.64 4.09 -9.11
CA LEU A 68 -2.15 3.31 -8.00
C LEU A 68 -1.87 1.82 -8.24
N LEU A 69 -1.34 1.13 -7.22
CA LEU A 69 -1.00 -0.28 -7.25
C LEU A 69 -1.94 -1.07 -6.32
N PRO A 70 -2.00 -2.41 -6.44
CA PRO A 70 -2.60 -3.25 -5.41
C PRO A 70 -2.02 -2.90 -4.02
N PRO A 71 -2.82 -2.93 -2.95
CA PRO A 71 -2.40 -2.46 -1.62
C PRO A 71 -1.26 -3.28 -1.02
N LEU A 72 -1.02 -4.49 -1.54
CA LEU A 72 0.08 -5.37 -1.22
C LEU A 72 0.57 -6.03 -2.52
N THR A 73 1.88 -6.05 -2.71
CA THR A 73 2.55 -6.81 -3.77
C THR A 73 3.70 -7.61 -3.16
N HIS A 74 4.20 -8.60 -3.90
CA HIS A 74 5.37 -9.39 -3.52
C HIS A 74 6.30 -9.48 -4.73
N ASP A 75 7.62 -9.40 -4.50
CA ASP A 75 8.61 -9.46 -5.59
C ASP A 75 8.58 -10.82 -6.31
N ASP A 76 8.36 -11.89 -5.56
CA ASP A 76 8.04 -13.20 -6.13
C ASP A 76 6.54 -13.28 -6.48
N PRO A 77 6.17 -13.38 -7.77
CA PRO A 77 4.79 -13.45 -8.21
C PRO A 77 4.04 -14.70 -7.74
N ALA A 78 4.74 -15.76 -7.31
CA ALA A 78 4.11 -16.99 -6.80
C ALA A 78 3.51 -16.82 -5.40
N HIS A 79 3.83 -15.74 -4.68
CA HIS A 79 3.48 -15.56 -3.27
C HIS A 79 2.31 -14.60 -3.01
N CYS A 80 1.82 -13.89 -4.04
CA CYS A 80 0.71 -12.94 -3.89
C CYS A 80 -0.31 -13.12 -5.02
N LEU A 81 -1.27 -14.01 -4.80
CA LEU A 81 -2.34 -14.31 -5.75
C LEU A 81 -3.66 -13.71 -5.28
N VAL A 82 -4.35 -13.00 -6.18
CA VAL A 82 -5.72 -12.53 -5.95
C VAL A 82 -6.66 -13.40 -6.76
N THR A 83 -7.45 -14.24 -6.08
CA THR A 83 -8.37 -15.18 -6.72
C THR A 83 -9.80 -14.95 -6.23
N GLY A 84 -10.75 -14.80 -7.15
CA GLY A 84 -12.17 -14.82 -6.82
C GLY A 84 -12.64 -16.26 -6.64
N THR A 85 -13.26 -16.57 -5.50
CA THR A 85 -13.80 -17.93 -5.26
C THR A 85 -15.20 -18.13 -5.84
N GLY A 86 -15.96 -17.05 -6.10
CA GLY A 86 -17.31 -17.13 -6.67
C GLY A 86 -18.37 -17.78 -5.76
N LEU A 87 -18.02 -18.16 -4.53
CA LEU A 87 -18.84 -18.97 -3.62
C LEU A 87 -19.83 -18.18 -2.75
N THR A 88 -19.95 -16.86 -2.96
CA THR A 88 -20.72 -15.98 -2.06
C THR A 88 -22.03 -15.46 -2.65
N HIS A 89 -22.47 -15.95 -3.82
CA HIS A 89 -23.84 -15.76 -4.27
C HIS A 89 -24.69 -16.97 -3.86
N LEU A 90 -25.84 -16.71 -3.19
CA LEU A 90 -26.84 -17.71 -2.75
C LEU A 90 -27.58 -18.39 -3.92
N GLY A 91 -26.90 -18.65 -5.04
CA GLY A 91 -27.50 -19.21 -6.26
C GLY A 91 -26.48 -19.65 -7.31
N SER A 92 -25.33 -20.20 -6.90
CA SER A 92 -24.46 -21.00 -7.78
C SER A 92 -25.09 -22.35 -8.09
#